data_AF-A0A430FWK3-F1
#
_entry.id   AF-A0A430FWK3-F1
#
_cell.length_a   1.000
_cell.length_b   1.000
_cell.length_c   1.000
_cell.angle_alpha   90.00
_cell.angle_beta   90.00
_cell.angle_gamma   90.00
#
_symmetry.space_group_name_H-M   'P 1'
#
loop_
_entity.id
_entity.type
_entity.pdbx_description
1 polymer ?
#
loop_
_entity_poly.entity_id
_entity_poly.type
_entity_poly.pdbx_seq_one_letter_code
_entity_poly.pdbx_strand_id
1 'polypeptide(L)'
;MAGKQGGRSGGKPSRGGKGGKGAVRRGRRFAGSLGAFMTIIALLGCLARELPADLQSLPWVPVVVAAAPWFVLPAILGVVFGAIGRRGFTVVVALACIGLQAWWQYPYFAASRPLPAEAGSAVSQASAVTTDRYARVMTCNVYQGRADAATIVGLVRDQRVEVLALQETSDDFVAALDAAGIGDYLPYAQVASSDGIYGNGIWSATPLGSPRDDDVDSSASFMPGGTVTFGDPTGSDGTGAVDIRFVSVHTTSPTRGYWAQWRRSLDELALMRADTDTRYVFMGDFNATTDHTPFRSFLGTRFVDAAMAAGHGFAFTWPADRFGVPRFAGIDHIVLDRGIMVGQVTTAKVPGSDHAALIATIAVE
;
A
#
# COMPACT_ATOMS: atom_id res chain seq x y z
N MET A 1 -74.57 -30.97 65.91
CA MET A 1 -74.10 -32.10 65.09
C MET A 1 -73.06 -31.58 64.09
N ALA A 2 -71.89 -32.25 64.04
CA ALA A 2 -70.85 -32.29 62.99
C ALA A 2 -70.31 -30.96 62.40
N GLY A 3 -69.02 -30.70 62.21
CA GLY A 3 -67.81 -31.54 62.23
C GLY A 3 -66.93 -31.25 60.99
N LYS A 4 -65.60 -31.24 61.18
CA LYS A 4 -64.45 -31.20 60.22
C LYS A 4 -63.97 -29.81 59.75
N GLN A 5 -62.78 -29.33 60.14
CA GLN A 5 -61.37 -29.75 59.91
C GLN A 5 -60.81 -29.44 58.50
N GLY A 6 -59.77 -28.61 58.49
CA GLY A 6 -58.47 -28.93 57.85
C GLY A 6 -58.26 -28.52 56.39
N GLY A 7 -57.32 -27.61 56.15
CA GLY A 7 -56.82 -27.35 54.79
C GLY A 7 -55.83 -26.19 54.66
N ARG A 8 -54.66 -26.28 55.31
CA ARG A 8 -53.51 -25.41 55.00
C ARG A 8 -52.91 -25.87 53.66
N SER A 9 -53.13 -25.15 52.56
CA SER A 9 -52.39 -25.37 51.31
C SER A 9 -51.15 -24.46 51.27
N GLY A 10 -50.01 -25.03 51.63
CA GLY A 10 -48.70 -24.44 51.36
C GLY A 10 -48.37 -24.55 49.87
N GLY A 11 -48.48 -23.44 49.13
CA GLY A 11 -47.94 -23.29 47.78
C GLY A 11 -46.46 -22.91 47.83
N LYS A 12 -45.59 -23.78 47.32
CA LYS A 12 -44.13 -23.59 47.20
C LYS A 12 -43.76 -22.26 46.51
N PRO A 13 -42.68 -21.56 46.93
CA PRO A 13 -42.15 -20.45 46.15
C PRO A 13 -41.55 -20.98 44.83
N SER A 14 -41.89 -20.33 43.73
CA SER A 14 -41.33 -20.64 42.41
C SER A 14 -39.80 -20.48 42.40
N ARG A 15 -39.08 -21.59 42.24
CA ARG A 15 -37.61 -21.63 42.09
C ARG A 15 -37.13 -21.28 40.67
N GLY A 16 -37.90 -20.49 39.90
CA GLY A 16 -37.65 -20.24 38.47
C GLY A 16 -36.71 -19.07 38.12
N GLY A 17 -36.39 -18.17 39.05
CA GLY A 17 -35.79 -16.86 38.68
C GLY A 17 -34.27 -16.70 38.85
N LYS A 18 -33.60 -17.57 39.62
CA LYS A 18 -32.18 -17.37 40.00
C LYS A 18 -31.18 -17.93 38.98
N GLY A 19 -31.52 -19.02 38.29
CA GLY A 19 -30.65 -19.65 37.27
C GLY A 19 -30.45 -18.79 36.02
N GLY A 20 -31.55 -18.22 35.48
CA GLY A 20 -31.51 -17.37 34.28
C GLY A 20 -30.76 -16.04 34.49
N LYS A 21 -30.98 -15.35 35.63
CA LYS A 21 -30.27 -14.10 35.95
C LYS A 21 -28.77 -14.31 36.14
N GLY A 22 -28.37 -15.45 36.71
CA GLY A 22 -26.96 -15.84 36.87
C GLY A 22 -26.27 -16.12 35.53
N ALA A 23 -26.94 -16.87 34.65
CA ALA A 23 -26.45 -17.17 33.30
C ALA A 23 -26.30 -15.90 32.44
N VAL A 24 -27.31 -15.01 32.44
CA VAL A 24 -27.26 -13.72 31.74
C VAL A 24 -26.13 -12.82 32.28
N ARG A 25 -25.93 -12.79 33.60
CA ARG A 25 -24.82 -12.03 34.21
C ARG A 25 -23.45 -12.61 33.86
N ARG A 26 -23.33 -13.94 33.76
CA ARG A 26 -22.10 -14.62 33.35
C ARG A 26 -21.80 -14.39 31.86
N GLY A 27 -22.81 -14.46 30.99
CA GLY A 27 -22.69 -14.15 29.55
C GLY A 27 -22.28 -12.69 29.30
N ARG A 28 -22.88 -11.73 30.01
CA ARG A 28 -22.48 -10.31 29.91
C ARG A 28 -21.05 -10.06 30.38
N ARG A 29 -20.59 -10.76 31.44
CA ARG A 29 -19.20 -10.66 31.90
C ARG A 29 -18.23 -11.21 30.86
N PHE A 30 -18.53 -12.38 30.30
CA PHE A 30 -17.73 -12.99 29.25
C PHE A 30 -17.64 -12.09 28.01
N ALA A 31 -18.78 -11.59 27.51
CA ALA A 31 -18.81 -10.63 26.41
C ALA A 31 -18.00 -9.37 26.72
N GLY A 32 -18.15 -8.80 27.93
CA GLY A 32 -17.35 -7.64 28.34
C GLY A 32 -15.84 -7.91 28.37
N SER A 33 -15.41 -9.09 28.80
CA SER A 33 -14.00 -9.50 28.76
C SER A 33 -13.48 -9.68 27.34
N LEU A 34 -14.27 -10.30 26.46
CA LEU A 34 -13.92 -10.45 25.04
C LEU A 34 -13.83 -9.08 24.35
N GLY A 35 -14.77 -8.17 24.64
CA GLY A 35 -14.74 -6.79 24.16
C GLY A 35 -13.47 -6.07 24.61
N ALA A 36 -13.11 -6.16 25.89
CA ALA A 36 -11.89 -5.54 26.41
C ALA A 36 -10.63 -6.09 25.72
N PHE A 37 -10.55 -7.41 25.53
CA PHE A 37 -9.43 -8.03 24.82
C PHE A 37 -9.31 -7.55 23.37
N MET A 38 -10.42 -7.50 22.63
CA MET A 38 -10.44 -6.98 21.26
C MET A 38 -10.05 -5.49 21.19
N THR A 39 -10.53 -4.68 22.13
CA THR A 39 -10.13 -3.27 22.24
C THR A 39 -8.65 -3.10 22.53
N ILE A 40 -8.05 -3.96 23.38
CA ILE A 40 -6.60 -3.93 23.64
C ILE A 40 -5.81 -4.23 22.36
N ILE A 41 -6.23 -5.24 21.58
CA ILE A 41 -5.58 -5.54 20.29
C ILE A 41 -5.64 -4.33 19.36
N ALA A 42 -6.81 -3.69 19.22
CA ALA A 42 -6.95 -2.50 18.39
C ALA A 42 -6.08 -1.33 18.88
N LEU A 43 -6.04 -1.10 20.20
CA LEU A 43 -5.23 -0.05 20.80
C LEU A 43 -3.73 -0.31 20.58
N LEU A 44 -3.27 -1.55 20.74
CA LEU A 44 -1.89 -1.93 20.47
C LEU A 44 -1.52 -1.72 18.99
N GLY A 45 -2.44 -2.00 18.06
CA GLY A 45 -2.26 -1.70 16.64
C GLY A 45 -2.11 -0.20 16.36
N CYS A 46 -2.97 0.63 16.96
CA CYS A 46 -2.86 2.09 16.86
C CYS A 46 -1.53 2.60 17.46
N LEU A 47 -1.11 2.07 18.61
CA LEU A 47 0.15 2.44 19.24
C LEU A 47 1.36 1.99 18.40
N ALA A 48 1.31 0.80 17.80
CA ALA A 48 2.38 0.28 16.96
C ALA A 48 2.65 1.18 15.75
N ARG A 49 1.59 1.69 15.10
CA ARG A 49 1.68 2.63 13.97
C ARG A 49 2.42 3.93 14.34
N GLU A 50 2.23 4.40 15.57
CA GLU A 50 2.83 5.65 16.08
C GLU A 50 4.22 5.45 16.70
N LEU A 51 4.74 4.21 16.74
CA LEU A 51 6.10 3.97 17.20
C LEU A 51 7.13 4.71 16.32
N PRO A 52 8.20 5.27 16.91
CA PRO A 52 9.31 5.83 16.14
C PRO A 52 9.97 4.75 15.28
N ALA A 53 10.64 5.16 14.20
CA ALA A 53 11.26 4.26 13.22
C ALA A 53 12.22 3.24 13.88
N ASP A 54 12.96 3.65 14.90
CA ASP A 54 13.83 2.78 15.70
C ASP A 54 13.08 1.58 16.29
N LEU A 55 11.93 1.84 16.92
CA LEU A 55 11.12 0.80 17.55
C LEU A 55 10.35 -0.03 16.51
N GLN A 56 9.98 0.58 15.38
CA GLN A 56 9.40 -0.17 14.27
C GLN A 56 10.42 -1.13 13.64
N SER A 57 11.73 -0.90 13.75
CA SER A 57 12.75 -1.85 13.27
C SER A 57 13.02 -3.03 14.20
N LEU A 58 12.31 -3.15 15.33
CA LEU A 58 12.39 -4.34 16.20
C LEU A 58 11.74 -5.57 15.53
N PRO A 59 12.17 -6.80 15.88
CA PRO A 59 11.64 -8.00 15.25
C PRO A 59 10.12 -8.08 15.25
N TRP A 60 9.54 -8.36 14.08
CA TRP A 60 8.10 -8.48 13.83
C TRP A 60 7.27 -7.20 13.94
N VAL A 61 7.79 -6.11 14.48
CA VAL A 61 7.04 -4.86 14.59
C VAL A 61 6.62 -4.31 13.22
N PRO A 62 7.44 -4.33 12.15
CA PRO A 62 7.00 -3.91 10.82
C PRO A 62 5.84 -4.77 10.33
N VAL A 63 5.89 -6.08 10.54
CA VAL A 63 4.83 -7.01 10.12
C VAL A 63 3.50 -6.68 10.81
N VAL A 64 3.54 -6.34 12.11
CA VAL A 64 2.36 -5.90 12.86
C VAL A 64 1.85 -4.56 12.32
N VAL A 65 2.74 -3.61 12.05
CA VAL A 65 2.38 -2.27 11.54
C VAL A 65 1.83 -2.35 10.11
N ALA A 66 2.32 -3.25 9.26
CA ALA A 66 1.77 -3.49 7.93
C ALA A 66 0.28 -3.90 7.97
N ALA A 67 -0.18 -4.50 9.09
CA ALA A 67 -1.57 -4.83 9.31
C ALA A 67 -2.41 -3.66 9.90
N ALA A 68 -1.85 -2.44 9.98
CA ALA A 68 -2.47 -1.29 10.61
C ALA A 68 -3.95 -1.07 10.23
N PRO A 69 -4.36 -1.06 8.94
CA PRO A 69 -5.75 -0.84 8.56
C PRO A 69 -6.72 -1.90 9.13
N TRP A 70 -6.22 -3.12 9.36
CA TRP A 70 -7.02 -4.27 9.78
C TRP A 70 -7.34 -4.29 11.28
N PHE A 71 -6.66 -3.48 12.09
CA PHE A 71 -7.02 -3.31 13.51
C PHE A 71 -8.38 -2.64 13.73
N VAL A 72 -9.02 -2.12 12.69
CA VAL A 72 -10.42 -1.70 12.74
C VAL A 72 -11.37 -2.87 13.06
N LEU A 73 -11.06 -4.09 12.61
CA LEU A 73 -11.88 -5.28 12.85
C LEU A 73 -11.99 -5.64 14.35
N PRO A 74 -10.88 -5.83 15.10
CA PRO A 74 -10.96 -6.00 16.54
C PRO A 74 -11.55 -4.77 17.24
N ALA A 75 -11.38 -3.55 16.73
CA ALA A 75 -12.04 -2.38 17.31
C ALA A 75 -13.57 -2.48 17.21
N ILE A 76 -14.12 -2.87 16.05
CA ILE A 76 -15.56 -3.10 15.85
C ILE A 76 -16.07 -4.20 16.80
N LEU A 77 -15.34 -5.32 16.92
CA LEU A 77 -15.69 -6.38 17.87
C LEU A 77 -15.65 -5.88 19.32
N GLY A 78 -14.70 -5.00 19.66
CA GLY A 78 -14.62 -4.32 20.94
C GLY A 78 -15.87 -3.50 21.26
N VAL A 79 -16.39 -2.76 20.28
CA VAL A 79 -17.66 -2.02 20.40
C VAL A 79 -18.82 -2.99 20.63
N VAL A 80 -18.97 -4.01 19.78
CA VAL A 80 -20.09 -4.96 19.83
C VAL A 80 -20.12 -5.71 21.17
N PHE A 81 -19.02 -6.35 21.54
CA PHE A 81 -18.95 -7.13 22.78
C PHE A 81 -18.91 -6.25 24.03
N GLY A 82 -18.30 -5.07 23.94
CA GLY A 82 -18.34 -4.05 24.98
C GLY A 82 -19.77 -3.58 25.27
N ALA A 83 -20.57 -3.33 24.24
CA ALA A 83 -21.97 -2.94 24.37
C ALA A 83 -22.83 -4.07 24.98
N ILE A 84 -22.70 -5.31 24.48
CA ILE A 84 -23.38 -6.49 25.04
C ILE A 84 -23.02 -6.70 26.52
N GLY A 85 -21.74 -6.54 26.85
CA GLY A 85 -21.21 -6.63 28.21
C GLY A 85 -21.48 -5.42 29.09
N ARG A 86 -22.10 -4.35 28.55
CA ARG A 86 -22.36 -3.05 29.20
C ARG A 86 -21.09 -2.39 29.78
N ARG A 87 -19.98 -2.47 29.04
CA ARG A 87 -18.68 -1.87 29.37
C ARG A 87 -18.47 -0.57 28.60
N GLY A 88 -19.04 0.53 29.11
CA GLY A 88 -19.00 1.83 28.44
C GLY A 88 -17.58 2.32 28.09
N PHE A 89 -16.63 2.17 29.01
CA PHE A 89 -15.23 2.55 28.76
C PHE A 89 -14.61 1.79 27.59
N THR A 90 -14.80 0.47 27.52
CA THR A 90 -14.35 -0.38 26.41
C THR A 90 -14.91 0.12 25.07
N VAL A 91 -16.21 0.44 25.04
CA VAL A 91 -16.87 0.97 23.83
C VAL A 91 -16.25 2.30 23.40
N VAL A 92 -16.03 3.23 24.34
CA VAL A 92 -15.43 4.54 24.03
C VAL A 92 -14.01 4.39 23.47
N VAL A 93 -13.16 3.58 24.08
CA VAL A 93 -11.78 3.36 23.60
C VAL A 93 -11.79 2.67 22.22
N ALA A 94 -12.68 1.70 22.01
CA ALA A 94 -12.81 1.04 20.72
C ALA A 94 -13.29 1.99 19.61
N LEU A 95 -14.27 2.86 19.91
CA LEU A 95 -14.72 3.90 18.98
C LEU A 95 -13.61 4.90 18.67
N ALA A 96 -12.80 5.29 19.66
CA ALA A 96 -11.64 6.15 19.44
C ALA A 96 -10.61 5.49 18.50
N CYS A 97 -10.35 4.18 18.66
CA CYS A 97 -9.49 3.44 17.74
C CYS A 97 -10.06 3.40 16.32
N ILE A 98 -11.38 3.19 16.15
CA ILE A 98 -12.04 3.26 14.83
C ILE A 98 -11.88 4.65 14.23
N GLY A 99 -12.08 5.71 15.02
CA GLY A 99 -11.91 7.10 14.58
C GLY A 99 -10.50 7.42 14.10
N LEU A 100 -9.48 6.97 14.84
CA LEU A 100 -8.07 7.13 14.44
C LEU A 100 -7.76 6.37 13.14
N GLN A 101 -8.21 5.12 13.04
CA GLN A 101 -8.03 4.32 11.83
C GLN A 101 -8.71 4.97 10.61
N ALA A 102 -9.97 5.40 10.76
CA ALA A 102 -10.68 6.11 9.70
C ALA A 102 -9.97 7.41 9.31
N TRP A 103 -9.45 8.17 10.28
CA TRP A 103 -8.68 9.39 10.04
C TRP A 103 -7.39 9.12 9.25
N TRP A 104 -6.61 8.11 9.64
CA TRP A 104 -5.36 7.77 8.98
C TRP A 104 -5.56 7.25 7.55
N GLN A 105 -6.64 6.51 7.32
CA GLN A 105 -6.93 5.91 6.03
C GLN A 105 -7.82 6.80 5.13
N TYR A 106 -8.37 7.89 5.64
CA TYR A 106 -9.23 8.83 4.90
C TYR A 106 -8.63 9.31 3.57
N PRO A 107 -7.32 9.65 3.47
CA PRO A 107 -6.74 10.14 2.21
C PRO A 107 -6.96 9.20 1.02
N TYR A 108 -6.93 7.88 1.24
CA TYR A 108 -7.19 6.90 0.17
C TYR A 108 -8.56 7.07 -0.50
N PHE A 109 -9.53 7.69 0.16
CA PHE A 109 -10.90 7.86 -0.32
C PHE A 109 -11.25 9.30 -0.70
N ALA A 110 -10.29 10.22 -0.58
CA ALA A 110 -10.50 11.64 -0.86
C ALA A 110 -9.34 12.18 -1.70
N ALA A 111 -9.61 12.38 -2.99
CA ALA A 111 -8.60 12.89 -3.92
C ALA A 111 -8.06 14.24 -3.43
N SER A 112 -6.73 14.36 -3.34
CA SER A 112 -6.07 15.61 -2.93
C SER A 112 -6.21 16.69 -4.00
N ARG A 113 -6.08 16.28 -5.26
CA ARG A 113 -6.29 17.12 -6.45
C ARG A 113 -6.79 16.21 -7.58
N PRO A 114 -7.91 16.53 -8.25
CA PRO A 114 -8.42 15.70 -9.34
C PRO A 114 -7.46 15.75 -10.53
N LEU A 115 -7.37 14.66 -11.28
CA LEU A 115 -6.70 14.66 -12.58
C LEU A 115 -7.43 15.60 -13.56
N PRO A 116 -6.69 16.34 -14.40
CA PRO A 116 -7.27 17.07 -15.53
C PRO A 116 -8.03 16.12 -16.47
N ALA A 117 -9.12 16.59 -17.09
CA ALA A 117 -9.93 15.78 -18.01
C ALA A 117 -9.13 15.38 -19.27
N GLU A 118 -8.18 16.23 -19.64
CA GLU A 118 -7.22 16.05 -20.72
C GLU A 118 -6.32 14.85 -20.45
N ALA A 119 -5.91 14.61 -19.19
CA ALA A 119 -5.10 13.46 -18.81
C ALA A 119 -5.84 12.14 -19.11
N GLY A 120 -7.13 12.08 -18.75
CA GLY A 120 -7.97 10.92 -19.05
C GLY A 120 -8.17 10.69 -20.55
N SER A 121 -8.31 11.78 -21.32
CA SER A 121 -8.43 11.70 -22.78
C SER A 121 -7.12 11.27 -23.44
N ALA A 122 -5.99 11.79 -22.96
CA ALA A 122 -4.65 11.46 -23.45
C ALA A 122 -4.40 9.96 -23.29
N VAL A 123 -4.51 9.41 -22.07
CA VAL A 123 -4.20 7.99 -21.82
C VAL A 123 -5.22 7.01 -22.39
N SER A 124 -6.37 7.50 -22.90
CA SER A 124 -7.38 6.66 -23.57
C SER A 124 -7.14 6.51 -25.09
N GLN A 125 -6.17 7.23 -25.67
CA GLN A 125 -5.84 7.10 -27.09
C GLN A 125 -5.06 5.82 -27.37
N ALA A 126 -5.20 5.30 -28.60
CA ALA A 126 -4.61 4.03 -29.02
C ALA A 126 -3.07 4.03 -29.09
N SER A 127 -2.41 5.19 -29.09
CA SER A 127 -0.96 5.31 -29.19
C SER A 127 -0.45 6.37 -28.23
N ALA A 128 0.75 6.15 -27.68
CA ALA A 128 1.42 7.08 -26.78
C ALA A 128 1.70 8.43 -27.47
N VAL A 129 1.40 9.53 -26.77
CA VAL A 129 1.75 10.89 -27.16
C VAL A 129 2.81 11.36 -26.17
N THR A 130 4.05 11.04 -26.49
CA THR A 130 5.17 11.23 -25.55
C THR A 130 5.65 12.68 -25.44
N THR A 131 5.01 13.61 -26.14
CA THR A 131 5.26 15.05 -26.07
C THR A 131 4.19 15.80 -25.29
N ASP A 132 3.19 15.09 -24.75
CA ASP A 132 2.23 15.69 -23.85
C ASP A 132 2.75 15.69 -22.39
N ARG A 133 1.88 16.04 -21.45
CA ARG A 133 2.21 16.20 -20.03
C ARG A 133 1.64 15.08 -19.17
N TYR A 134 1.27 13.97 -19.78
CA TYR A 134 0.55 12.88 -19.17
C TYR A 134 1.29 11.58 -19.41
N ALA A 135 1.31 10.69 -18.43
CA ALA A 135 1.78 9.33 -18.64
C ALA A 135 0.96 8.36 -17.83
N ARG A 136 0.72 7.19 -18.40
CA ARG A 136 0.40 6.01 -17.62
C ARG A 136 1.69 5.37 -17.16
N VAL A 137 1.82 5.12 -15.87
CA VAL A 137 3.00 4.52 -15.27
C VAL A 137 2.62 3.24 -14.54
N MET A 138 3.48 2.22 -14.60
CA MET A 138 3.23 0.91 -13.99
C MET A 138 4.47 0.42 -13.23
N THR A 139 4.25 -0.21 -12.08
CA THR A 139 5.29 -0.94 -11.37
C THR A 139 4.85 -2.35 -11.01
N CYS A 140 5.78 -3.31 -11.02
CA CYS A 140 5.53 -4.69 -10.62
C CYS A 140 6.82 -5.39 -10.17
N ASN A 141 6.85 -5.88 -8.93
CA ASN A 141 7.82 -6.90 -8.55
C ASN A 141 7.49 -8.21 -9.30
N VAL A 142 8.46 -8.77 -10.02
CA VAL A 142 8.28 -9.95 -10.89
C VAL A 142 8.65 -11.27 -10.20
N TYR A 143 8.87 -11.21 -8.87
CA TYR A 143 9.14 -12.35 -7.99
C TYR A 143 10.25 -13.26 -8.53
N GLN A 144 11.48 -12.74 -8.54
CA GLN A 144 12.67 -13.47 -9.03
C GLN A 144 12.53 -13.92 -10.49
N GLY A 145 11.93 -13.08 -11.33
CA GLY A 145 11.68 -13.36 -12.76
C GLY A 145 10.61 -14.43 -13.04
N ARG A 146 9.77 -14.78 -12.06
CA ARG A 146 8.72 -15.81 -12.22
C ARG A 146 7.43 -15.29 -12.85
N ALA A 147 7.25 -13.97 -12.88
CA ALA A 147 6.08 -13.36 -13.48
C ALA A 147 5.94 -13.72 -14.97
N ASP A 148 4.70 -13.82 -15.44
CA ASP A 148 4.40 -14.02 -16.85
C ASP A 148 4.68 -12.74 -17.65
N ALA A 149 5.80 -12.74 -18.38
CA ALA A 149 6.27 -11.60 -19.16
C ALA A 149 5.26 -11.15 -20.25
N ALA A 150 4.58 -12.09 -20.89
CA ALA A 150 3.56 -11.79 -21.90
C ALA A 150 2.35 -11.04 -21.32
N THR A 151 1.95 -11.37 -20.09
CA THR A 151 0.92 -10.62 -19.36
C THR A 151 1.37 -9.21 -19.06
N ILE A 152 2.63 -9.00 -18.68
CA ILE A 152 3.19 -7.66 -18.44
C ILE A 152 3.18 -6.84 -19.74
N VAL A 153 3.65 -7.39 -20.86
CA VAL A 153 3.59 -6.69 -22.16
C VAL A 153 2.14 -6.41 -22.58
N GLY A 154 1.23 -7.36 -22.34
CA GLY A 154 -0.20 -7.17 -22.56
C GLY A 154 -0.77 -6.01 -21.74
N LEU A 155 -0.42 -5.91 -20.45
CA LEU A 155 -0.82 -4.78 -19.60
C LEU A 155 -0.20 -3.46 -20.08
N VAL A 156 1.08 -3.45 -20.49
CA VAL A 156 1.74 -2.26 -21.05
C VAL A 156 0.98 -1.76 -22.27
N ARG A 157 0.66 -2.65 -23.20
CA ARG A 157 -0.12 -2.33 -24.40
C ARG A 157 -1.54 -1.85 -24.04
N ASP A 158 -2.27 -2.64 -23.27
CA ASP A 158 -3.70 -2.45 -23.04
C ASP A 158 -4.00 -1.28 -22.08
N GLN A 159 -3.05 -0.92 -21.20
CA GLN A 159 -3.12 0.25 -20.33
C GLN A 159 -2.32 1.44 -20.87
N ARG A 160 -1.64 1.27 -22.01
CA ARG A 160 -0.79 2.29 -22.65
C ARG A 160 0.22 2.88 -21.66
N VAL A 161 0.96 1.99 -20.99
CA VAL A 161 2.04 2.34 -20.06
C VAL A 161 3.17 3.00 -20.85
N GLU A 162 3.66 4.12 -20.36
CA GLU A 162 4.75 4.90 -20.95
C GLU A 162 6.03 4.82 -20.12
N VAL A 163 5.92 4.54 -18.82
CA VAL A 163 7.06 4.22 -17.95
C VAL A 163 6.73 3.01 -17.08
N LEU A 164 7.58 2.00 -17.13
CA LEU A 164 7.46 0.74 -16.41
C LEU A 164 8.66 0.55 -15.47
N ALA A 165 8.42 0.25 -14.20
CA ALA A 165 9.44 -0.18 -13.26
C ALA A 165 9.22 -1.65 -12.88
N LEU A 166 10.24 -2.50 -13.00
CA LEU A 166 10.17 -3.91 -12.58
C LEU A 166 11.24 -4.21 -11.54
N GLN A 167 10.86 -4.98 -10.52
CA GLN A 167 11.76 -5.39 -9.43
C GLN A 167 11.93 -6.90 -9.40
N GLU A 168 13.08 -7.37 -8.89
CA GLU A 168 13.47 -8.79 -8.88
C GLU A 168 13.50 -9.45 -10.27
N THR A 169 13.96 -8.72 -11.28
CA THR A 169 14.17 -9.26 -12.62
C THR A 169 15.34 -10.24 -12.64
N SER A 170 15.34 -11.18 -13.56
CA SER A 170 16.50 -11.99 -13.93
C SER A 170 16.82 -11.81 -15.41
N ASP A 171 18.03 -12.17 -15.84
CA ASP A 171 18.40 -12.09 -17.27
C ASP A 171 17.43 -12.90 -18.16
N ASP A 172 17.04 -14.09 -17.71
CA ASP A 172 16.05 -14.94 -18.41
C ASP A 172 14.69 -14.25 -18.52
N PHE A 173 14.25 -13.56 -17.46
CA PHE A 173 12.99 -12.82 -17.47
C PHE A 173 13.06 -11.60 -18.40
N VAL A 174 14.17 -10.86 -18.42
CA VAL A 174 14.36 -9.73 -19.34
C VAL A 174 14.35 -10.23 -20.79
N ALA A 175 15.03 -11.34 -21.09
CA ALA A 175 14.98 -11.96 -22.41
C ALA A 175 13.55 -12.42 -22.79
N ALA A 176 12.78 -12.93 -21.84
CA ALA A 176 11.37 -13.29 -22.06
C ALA A 176 10.48 -12.05 -22.30
N LEU A 177 10.76 -10.93 -21.64
CA LEU A 177 10.08 -9.65 -21.82
C LEU A 177 10.35 -9.08 -23.23
N ASP A 178 11.60 -9.16 -23.67
CA ASP A 178 12.02 -8.78 -25.03
C ASP A 178 11.36 -9.68 -26.08
N ALA A 179 11.38 -11.00 -25.88
CA ALA A 179 10.72 -11.95 -26.76
C ALA A 179 9.19 -11.77 -26.82
N ALA A 180 8.58 -11.26 -25.74
CA ALA A 180 7.17 -10.91 -25.68
C ALA A 180 6.84 -9.57 -26.36
N GLY A 181 7.84 -8.79 -26.78
CA GLY A 181 7.66 -7.57 -27.57
C GLY A 181 7.59 -6.28 -26.75
N ILE A 182 8.21 -6.22 -25.56
CA ILE A 182 8.22 -4.98 -24.76
C ILE A 182 8.82 -3.79 -25.51
N GLY A 183 9.83 -4.04 -26.37
CA GLY A 183 10.52 -3.02 -27.15
C GLY A 183 9.63 -2.29 -28.16
N ASP A 184 8.49 -2.89 -28.56
CA ASP A 184 7.52 -2.23 -29.44
C ASP A 184 6.79 -1.07 -28.74
N TYR A 185 6.79 -1.05 -27.40
CA TYR A 185 6.10 -0.07 -26.57
C TYR A 185 7.06 0.79 -25.76
N LEU A 186 8.09 0.16 -25.16
CA LEU A 186 9.04 0.79 -24.25
C LEU A 186 10.49 0.44 -24.66
N PRO A 187 10.99 1.00 -25.77
CA PRO A 187 12.29 0.62 -26.34
C PRO A 187 13.50 1.10 -25.54
N TYR A 188 13.33 2.00 -24.58
CA TYR A 188 14.43 2.55 -23.78
C TYR A 188 14.42 1.91 -22.40
N ALA A 189 15.55 1.34 -21.98
CA ALA A 189 15.62 0.66 -20.70
C ALA A 189 16.94 0.93 -19.97
N GLN A 190 16.88 0.85 -18.64
CA GLN A 190 18.03 0.80 -17.75
C GLN A 190 17.76 -0.30 -16.73
N VAL A 191 18.54 -1.38 -16.81
CA VAL A 191 18.42 -2.58 -15.95
C VAL A 191 19.74 -2.75 -15.22
N ALA A 192 19.69 -2.99 -13.91
CA ALA A 192 20.89 -3.19 -13.11
C ALA A 192 20.68 -4.26 -12.03
N SER A 193 21.78 -4.95 -11.70
CA SER A 193 21.83 -5.96 -10.64
C SER A 193 23.06 -5.74 -9.78
N SER A 194 22.88 -5.71 -8.46
CA SER A 194 23.98 -5.55 -7.50
C SER A 194 24.70 -6.86 -7.17
N ASP A 195 24.03 -8.01 -7.36
CA ASP A 195 24.55 -9.35 -7.04
C ASP A 195 24.83 -10.21 -8.27
N GLY A 196 24.46 -9.74 -9.46
CA GLY A 196 24.58 -10.46 -10.73
C GLY A 196 23.56 -11.59 -10.91
N ILE A 197 22.54 -11.67 -10.04
CA ILE A 197 21.51 -12.71 -10.08
C ILE A 197 20.12 -12.08 -10.26
N TYR A 198 19.78 -11.14 -9.38
CA TYR A 198 18.51 -10.44 -9.44
C TYR A 198 18.75 -8.95 -9.62
N GLY A 199 17.93 -8.34 -10.47
CA GLY A 199 18.02 -6.94 -10.80
C GLY A 199 16.70 -6.22 -10.62
N ASN A 200 16.75 -4.93 -10.92
CA ASN A 200 15.59 -4.08 -11.10
C ASN A 200 15.77 -3.35 -12.44
N GLY A 201 14.71 -2.71 -12.94
CA GLY A 201 14.83 -1.94 -14.16
C GLY A 201 13.72 -0.92 -14.38
N ILE A 202 14.01 0.05 -15.24
CA ILE A 202 13.05 0.99 -15.80
C ILE A 202 13.02 0.81 -17.31
N TRP A 203 11.82 0.77 -17.88
CA TRP A 203 11.54 0.86 -19.31
C TRP A 203 10.70 2.10 -19.60
N SER A 204 10.95 2.75 -20.72
CA SER A 204 10.29 4.00 -21.12
C SER A 204 9.99 4.04 -22.60
N ALA A 205 8.89 4.71 -22.95
CA ALA A 205 8.52 5.04 -24.32
C ALA A 205 9.43 6.12 -24.94
N THR A 206 10.10 6.91 -24.10
CA THR A 206 11.05 7.96 -24.49
C THR A 206 12.46 7.71 -23.98
N PRO A 207 13.51 8.27 -24.62
CA PRO A 207 14.89 8.12 -24.17
C PRO A 207 15.06 8.53 -22.70
N LEU A 208 15.73 7.67 -21.93
CA LEU A 208 16.10 7.98 -20.55
C LEU A 208 17.32 8.90 -20.53
N GLY A 209 17.13 10.13 -20.03
CA GLY A 209 18.21 11.06 -19.75
C GLY A 209 19.03 10.62 -18.54
N SER A 210 20.36 10.66 -18.67
CA SER A 210 21.32 10.35 -17.59
C SER A 210 20.98 9.05 -16.83
N PRO A 211 20.83 7.90 -17.51
CA PRO A 211 20.46 6.66 -16.85
C PRO A 211 21.55 6.25 -15.84
N ARG A 212 21.13 5.66 -14.72
CA ARG A 212 22.03 5.16 -13.67
C ARG A 212 21.59 3.78 -13.20
N ASP A 213 22.58 2.98 -12.82
CA ASP A 213 22.36 1.65 -12.24
C ASP A 213 21.71 1.76 -10.85
N ASP A 214 22.16 2.73 -10.04
CA ASP A 214 21.60 3.02 -8.72
C ASP A 214 21.52 4.53 -8.49
N ASP A 215 20.30 5.04 -8.31
CA ASP A 215 20.04 6.46 -8.11
C ASP A 215 20.00 6.87 -6.64
N VAL A 216 19.99 5.90 -5.73
CA VAL A 216 19.77 6.10 -4.29
C VAL A 216 20.98 5.66 -3.45
N ASP A 217 22.01 5.07 -4.09
CA ASP A 217 23.15 4.43 -3.41
C ASP A 217 22.68 3.44 -2.32
N SER A 218 21.72 2.58 -2.68
CA SER A 218 20.98 1.77 -1.73
C SER A 218 21.78 0.58 -1.21
N SER A 219 21.65 0.32 0.10
CA SER A 219 22.19 -0.89 0.73
C SER A 219 21.35 -2.15 0.50
N ALA A 220 20.18 -2.04 -0.15
CA ALA A 220 19.26 -3.16 -0.38
C ALA A 220 19.51 -3.85 -1.72
N SER A 221 19.39 -3.09 -2.80
CA SER A 221 19.59 -3.50 -4.19
C SER A 221 19.81 -2.24 -5.03
N PHE A 222 20.41 -2.36 -6.21
CA PHE A 222 20.49 -1.22 -7.12
C PHE A 222 19.09 -0.72 -7.50
N MET A 223 18.87 0.60 -7.44
CA MET A 223 17.62 1.24 -7.83
C MET A 223 17.81 2.05 -9.11
N PRO A 224 17.68 1.43 -10.31
CA PRO A 224 17.86 2.10 -11.59
C PRO A 224 17.03 3.35 -11.72
N GLY A 225 17.64 4.39 -12.32
CA GLY A 225 16.99 5.67 -12.53
C GLY A 225 17.21 6.22 -13.93
N GLY A 226 16.26 7.03 -14.40
CA GLY A 226 16.31 7.68 -15.72
C GLY A 226 15.40 8.90 -15.76
N THR A 227 15.81 9.95 -16.49
CA THR A 227 15.01 11.16 -16.65
C THR A 227 14.13 11.09 -17.90
N VAL A 228 12.84 11.38 -17.77
CA VAL A 228 11.90 11.52 -18.88
C VAL A 228 11.46 12.98 -18.97
N THR A 229 11.55 13.54 -20.17
CA THR A 229 11.10 14.89 -20.47
C THR A 229 9.64 14.87 -20.93
N PHE A 230 8.77 15.61 -20.23
CA PHE A 230 7.37 15.83 -20.57
C PHE A 230 7.16 17.18 -21.23
N GLY A 231 6.13 17.30 -22.06
CA GLY A 231 5.79 18.52 -22.79
C GLY A 231 6.69 18.78 -24.00
N ASP A 232 6.36 19.82 -24.76
CA ASP A 232 7.10 20.20 -25.96
C ASP A 232 8.34 21.05 -25.60
N PRO A 233 9.57 20.56 -25.87
CA PRO A 233 10.81 21.30 -25.61
C PRO A 233 10.92 22.60 -26.44
N THR A 234 10.17 22.71 -27.54
CA THR A 234 10.15 23.91 -28.38
C THR A 234 9.23 25.00 -27.83
N GLY A 235 8.41 24.69 -26.82
CA GLY A 235 7.53 25.64 -26.13
C GLY A 235 6.35 26.14 -26.96
N SER A 236 5.90 25.37 -27.95
CA SER A 236 4.83 25.79 -28.87
C SER A 236 3.48 26.07 -28.18
N ASP A 237 3.25 25.49 -27.00
CA ASP A 237 2.06 25.70 -26.14
C ASP A 237 2.28 26.71 -25.00
N GLY A 238 3.49 27.29 -24.88
CA GLY A 238 3.86 28.27 -23.86
C GLY A 238 4.09 27.70 -22.45
N THR A 239 4.07 26.38 -22.27
CA THR A 239 4.25 25.73 -20.95
C THR A 239 5.67 25.19 -20.72
N GLY A 240 6.44 24.99 -21.79
CA GLY A 240 7.81 24.46 -21.75
C GLY A 240 7.88 22.96 -21.49
N ALA A 241 9.09 22.40 -21.46
CA ALA A 241 9.31 21.01 -21.09
C ALA A 241 9.61 20.87 -19.59
N VAL A 242 9.24 19.72 -19.00
CA VAL A 242 9.50 19.40 -17.60
C VAL A 242 10.19 18.04 -17.51
N ASP A 243 11.36 18.02 -16.87
CA ASP A 243 12.11 16.80 -16.62
C ASP A 243 11.67 16.14 -15.31
N ILE A 244 11.38 14.85 -15.39
CA ILE A 244 11.01 14.01 -14.25
C ILE A 244 11.97 12.83 -14.14
N ARG A 245 12.58 12.66 -12.97
CA ARG A 245 13.47 11.55 -12.65
C ARG A 245 12.65 10.37 -12.13
N PHE A 246 12.63 9.29 -12.90
CA PHE A 246 12.02 8.03 -12.50
C PHE A 246 13.05 7.14 -11.82
N VAL A 247 12.64 6.42 -10.78
CA VAL A 247 13.50 5.50 -10.02
C VAL A 247 12.74 4.21 -9.73
N SER A 248 13.31 3.05 -10.07
CA SER A 248 12.78 1.72 -9.74
C SER A 248 13.24 1.31 -8.35
N VAL A 249 12.37 1.48 -7.36
CA VAL A 249 12.68 1.25 -5.95
C VAL A 249 12.49 -0.21 -5.58
N HIS A 250 13.50 -0.79 -4.91
CA HIS A 250 13.35 -2.07 -4.24
C HIS A 250 14.15 -2.10 -2.93
N THR A 251 13.45 -1.87 -1.82
CA THR A 251 14.05 -1.83 -0.47
C THR A 251 14.09 -3.23 0.15
N THR A 252 14.92 -3.42 1.18
CA THR A 252 15.06 -4.73 1.83
C THR A 252 13.77 -5.16 2.52
N SER A 253 13.24 -6.36 2.26
CA SER A 253 12.06 -6.86 2.96
C SER A 253 12.24 -7.01 4.47
N PRO A 254 11.25 -6.62 5.31
CA PRO A 254 11.32 -6.75 6.77
C PRO A 254 11.10 -8.22 7.17
N THR A 255 12.13 -9.04 6.98
CA THR A 255 12.14 -10.46 7.32
C THR A 255 13.12 -10.74 8.46
N ARG A 256 13.08 -11.98 8.98
CA ARG A 256 13.91 -12.39 10.11
C ARG A 256 15.40 -12.20 9.79
N GLY A 257 16.05 -11.29 10.51
CA GLY A 257 17.48 -10.97 10.36
C GLY A 257 17.75 -9.68 9.60
N TYR A 258 16.74 -9.12 8.92
CA TYR A 258 16.89 -7.97 8.02
C TYR A 258 16.18 -6.69 8.49
N TRP A 259 15.58 -6.68 9.69
CA TRP A 259 14.79 -5.55 10.20
C TRP A 259 15.53 -4.20 10.21
N ALA A 260 16.80 -4.21 10.60
CA ALA A 260 17.63 -3.02 10.61
C ALA A 260 17.99 -2.56 9.19
N GLN A 261 18.23 -3.51 8.27
CA GLN A 261 18.53 -3.21 6.87
C GLN A 261 17.30 -2.71 6.10
N TRP A 262 16.11 -3.28 6.36
CA TRP A 262 14.82 -2.76 5.87
C TRP A 262 14.68 -1.27 6.19
N ARG A 263 14.80 -0.93 7.49
CA ARG A 263 14.72 0.46 7.92
C ARG A 263 15.82 1.30 7.25
N ARG A 264 17.07 0.84 7.26
CA ARG A 264 18.19 1.57 6.67
C ARG A 264 17.93 1.90 5.19
N SER A 265 17.43 0.95 4.41
CA SER A 265 17.13 1.16 2.99
C SER A 265 16.02 2.19 2.74
N LEU A 266 15.05 2.33 3.66
CA LEU A 266 14.07 3.41 3.64
C LEU A 266 14.66 4.76 4.09
N ASP A 267 15.57 4.74 5.07
CA ASP A 267 16.28 5.95 5.53
C ASP A 267 17.20 6.51 4.42
N GLU A 268 17.87 5.63 3.65
CA GLU A 268 18.68 5.98 2.46
C GLU A 268 17.79 6.64 1.40
N LEU A 269 16.63 6.06 1.09
CA LEU A 269 15.67 6.66 0.17
C LEU A 269 15.13 8.01 0.67
N ALA A 270 14.97 8.20 1.99
CA ALA A 270 14.54 9.46 2.60
C ALA A 270 15.54 10.61 2.43
N LEU A 271 16.81 10.32 2.08
CA LEU A 271 17.83 11.33 1.76
C LEU A 271 17.51 12.06 0.45
N MET A 272 16.80 11.42 -0.48
CA MET A 272 16.41 12.01 -1.76
C MET A 272 15.55 13.26 -1.60
N ARG A 273 14.91 13.45 -0.44
CA ARG A 273 14.20 14.70 -0.12
C ARG A 273 15.09 15.93 -0.15
N ALA A 274 16.39 15.78 0.10
CA ALA A 274 17.34 16.89 0.14
C ALA A 274 17.68 17.43 -1.26
N ASP A 275 17.52 16.62 -2.32
CA ASP A 275 17.78 17.04 -3.70
C ASP A 275 16.55 17.74 -4.30
N THR A 276 16.40 19.04 -4.03
CA THR A 276 15.24 19.84 -4.47
C THR A 276 15.31 20.30 -5.92
N ASP A 277 16.45 20.11 -6.59
CA ASP A 277 16.63 20.53 -7.99
C ASP A 277 16.04 19.49 -8.96
N THR A 278 15.87 18.25 -8.50
CA THR A 278 15.28 17.15 -9.26
C THR A 278 13.83 16.91 -8.88
N ARG A 279 12.91 16.78 -9.84
CA ARG A 279 11.54 16.30 -9.59
C ARG A 279 11.47 14.79 -9.74
N TYR A 280 11.01 14.07 -8.71
CA TYR A 280 11.05 12.61 -8.68
C TYR A 280 9.68 11.94 -8.86
N VAL A 281 9.73 10.76 -9.47
CA VAL A 281 8.70 9.71 -9.41
C VAL A 281 9.39 8.39 -9.04
N PHE A 282 9.16 7.92 -7.83
CA PHE A 282 9.67 6.65 -7.34
C PHE A 282 8.61 5.56 -7.52
N MET A 283 8.98 4.42 -8.08
CA MET A 283 8.05 3.36 -8.43
C MET A 283 8.65 2.01 -8.06
N GLY A 284 7.94 1.17 -7.32
CA GLY A 284 8.49 -0.14 -6.96
C GLY A 284 7.94 -0.73 -5.68
N ASP A 285 8.62 -1.78 -5.21
CA ASP A 285 8.36 -2.45 -3.94
C ASP A 285 9.17 -1.79 -2.82
N PHE A 286 8.48 -1.04 -1.97
CA PHE A 286 9.10 -0.37 -0.82
C PHE A 286 9.10 -1.26 0.42
N ASN A 287 8.55 -2.48 0.33
CA ASN A 287 8.44 -3.43 1.42
C ASN A 287 7.85 -2.79 2.70
N ALA A 288 7.03 -1.75 2.54
CA ALA A 288 6.54 -0.92 3.60
C ALA A 288 5.26 -0.21 3.18
N THR A 289 4.19 -0.37 3.97
CA THR A 289 2.95 0.39 3.84
C THR A 289 3.10 1.85 4.31
N THR A 290 2.12 2.70 3.96
CA THR A 290 2.00 4.10 4.45
C THR A 290 1.86 4.23 5.97
N ASP A 291 1.59 3.12 6.66
CA ASP A 291 1.48 3.06 8.12
C ASP A 291 2.83 2.86 8.83
N HIS A 292 3.91 2.58 8.08
CA HIS A 292 5.25 2.57 8.63
C HIS A 292 5.80 3.98 8.80
N THR A 293 6.35 4.25 9.99
CA THR A 293 7.06 5.48 10.30
C THR A 293 8.23 5.76 9.34
N PRO A 294 9.14 4.81 9.01
CA PRO A 294 10.21 5.08 8.04
C PRO A 294 9.69 5.45 6.65
N PHE A 295 8.61 4.83 6.16
CA PHE A 295 8.00 5.22 4.89
C PHE A 295 7.39 6.63 4.95
N ARG A 296 6.68 6.98 6.04
CA ARG A 296 6.18 8.35 6.24
C ARG A 296 7.32 9.37 6.36
N SER A 297 8.46 8.98 6.95
CA SER A 297 9.66 9.81 6.98
C SER A 297 10.22 10.04 5.58
N PHE A 298 10.26 9.01 4.72
CA PHE A 298 10.61 9.17 3.31
C PHE A 298 9.65 10.13 2.59
N LEU A 299 8.33 10.00 2.77
CA LEU A 299 7.39 10.95 2.16
C LEU A 299 7.63 12.40 2.63
N GLY A 300 7.78 12.58 3.94
CA GLY A 300 7.89 13.90 4.56
C GLY A 300 6.77 14.84 4.12
N THR A 301 7.13 16.09 3.84
CA THR A 301 6.24 17.11 3.28
C THR A 301 6.39 17.27 1.78
N ARG A 302 7.32 16.55 1.15
CA ARG A 302 7.69 16.74 -0.26
C ARG A 302 7.02 15.74 -1.17
N PHE A 303 7.00 14.47 -0.80
CA PHE A 303 6.43 13.43 -1.62
C PHE A 303 5.01 13.05 -1.17
N VAL A 304 4.29 12.39 -2.06
CA VAL A 304 2.96 11.83 -1.81
C VAL A 304 2.81 10.48 -2.52
N ASP A 305 2.18 9.52 -1.85
CA ASP A 305 1.82 8.24 -2.45
C ASP A 305 0.61 8.39 -3.39
N ALA A 306 0.68 7.75 -4.55
CA ALA A 306 -0.36 7.82 -5.57
C ALA A 306 -1.72 7.29 -5.09
N ALA A 307 -1.75 6.16 -4.37
CA ALA A 307 -3.01 5.59 -3.88
C ALA A 307 -3.66 6.50 -2.81
N MET A 308 -2.86 7.16 -1.98
CA MET A 308 -3.34 8.19 -1.05
C MET A 308 -3.81 9.47 -1.74
N ALA A 309 -3.13 9.92 -2.80
CA ALA A 309 -3.46 11.18 -3.46
C ALA A 309 -4.67 11.08 -4.39
N ALA A 310 -4.88 9.91 -4.98
CA ALA A 310 -5.84 9.70 -6.06
C ALA A 310 -7.29 9.52 -5.58
N GLY A 311 -7.52 9.13 -4.32
CA GLY A 311 -8.87 8.97 -3.77
C GLY A 311 -9.66 7.75 -4.31
N HIS A 312 -8.99 6.76 -4.89
CA HIS A 312 -9.62 5.58 -5.50
C HIS A 312 -9.80 4.38 -4.53
N GLY A 313 -9.53 4.58 -3.25
CA GLY A 313 -9.47 3.54 -2.22
C GLY A 313 -8.09 2.90 -2.11
N PHE A 314 -8.01 1.83 -1.32
CA PHE A 314 -6.76 1.11 -1.11
C PHE A 314 -6.27 0.40 -2.37
N ALA A 315 -4.96 0.45 -2.61
CA ALA A 315 -4.28 -0.34 -3.62
C ALA A 315 -3.42 -1.42 -2.95
N PHE A 316 -4.05 -2.52 -2.50
CA PHE A 316 -3.31 -3.65 -1.93
C PHE A 316 -2.74 -4.54 -3.04
N THR A 317 -1.43 -4.73 -3.01
CA THR A 317 -0.66 -5.44 -4.06
C THR A 317 -0.19 -6.81 -3.58
N TRP A 318 -0.03 -7.02 -2.28
CA TRP A 318 0.53 -8.25 -1.71
C TRP A 318 -0.35 -8.88 -0.60
N PRO A 319 -0.39 -10.22 -0.47
CA PRO A 319 0.15 -11.23 -1.40
C PRO A 319 -0.85 -11.54 -2.53
N ALA A 320 -0.37 -11.78 -3.75
CA ALA A 320 -1.17 -12.04 -4.95
C ALA A 320 -1.17 -13.52 -5.41
N ASP A 321 -0.32 -14.36 -4.80
CA ASP A 321 -0.12 -15.78 -5.14
C ASP A 321 -0.86 -16.76 -4.19
N ARG A 322 -1.49 -16.27 -3.12
CA ARG A 322 -2.11 -17.13 -2.09
C ARG A 322 -3.60 -17.37 -2.33
N PHE A 323 -3.95 -18.62 -2.63
CA PHE A 323 -5.35 -19.03 -2.79
C PHE A 323 -6.15 -18.81 -1.50
N GLY A 324 -7.29 -18.13 -1.62
CA GLY A 324 -8.21 -17.86 -0.50
C GLY A 324 -7.78 -16.73 0.45
N VAL A 325 -6.63 -16.11 0.22
CA VAL A 325 -6.15 -14.96 1.01
C VAL A 325 -6.26 -13.71 0.13
N PRO A 326 -7.09 -12.71 0.49
CA PRO A 326 -7.10 -11.45 -0.24
C PRO A 326 -5.78 -10.70 -0.03
N ARG A 327 -5.36 -9.94 -1.05
CA ARG A 327 -4.30 -8.93 -0.89
C ARG A 327 -4.70 -7.99 0.24
N PHE A 328 -3.76 -7.73 1.15
CA PHE A 328 -4.05 -6.99 2.36
C PHE A 328 -3.04 -5.88 2.68
N ALA A 329 -1.90 -5.86 1.97
CA ALA A 329 -0.87 -4.85 2.13
C ALA A 329 -0.58 -4.18 0.79
N GLY A 330 -0.51 -2.85 0.79
CA GLY A 330 0.02 -2.05 -0.32
C GLY A 330 1.45 -1.73 0.04
N ILE A 331 2.38 -2.54 -0.46
CA ILE A 331 3.84 -2.38 -0.26
C ILE A 331 4.55 -1.94 -1.54
N ASP A 332 3.87 -2.04 -2.68
CA ASP A 332 4.29 -1.43 -3.93
C ASP A 332 3.65 -0.05 -4.04
N HIS A 333 4.47 0.95 -4.41
CA HIS A 333 4.05 2.34 -4.45
C HIS A 333 4.48 3.02 -5.74
N ILE A 334 3.69 4.03 -6.11
CA ILE A 334 4.10 5.10 -7.01
C ILE A 334 4.10 6.36 -6.16
N VAL A 335 5.28 6.86 -5.84
CA VAL A 335 5.48 8.03 -4.98
C VAL A 335 5.98 9.19 -5.82
N LEU A 336 5.31 10.33 -5.71
CA LEU A 336 5.47 11.47 -6.60
C LEU A 336 5.89 12.70 -5.80
N ASP A 337 6.67 13.60 -6.40
CA ASP A 337 6.83 14.95 -5.88
C ASP A 337 5.48 15.68 -5.85
N ARG A 338 5.22 16.43 -4.77
CA ARG A 338 3.99 17.21 -4.65
C ARG A 338 3.97 18.29 -5.72
N GLY A 339 2.89 18.32 -6.48
CA GLY A 339 2.76 19.14 -7.68
C GLY A 339 2.46 18.29 -8.91
N ILE A 340 2.95 17.03 -8.92
CA ILE A 340 2.52 16.03 -9.89
C ILE A 340 1.13 15.55 -9.48
N MET A 341 0.16 15.67 -10.39
CA MET A 341 -1.20 15.17 -10.18
C MET A 341 -1.27 13.69 -10.53
N VAL A 342 -2.16 12.97 -9.86
CA VAL A 342 -2.30 11.51 -10.04
C VAL A 342 -3.73 11.05 -9.87
N GLY A 343 -4.09 10.01 -10.62
CA GLY A 343 -5.42 9.40 -10.56
C GLY A 343 -5.48 8.12 -11.38
N GLN A 344 -6.70 7.56 -11.50
CA GLN A 344 -6.95 6.28 -12.17
C GLN A 344 -6.05 5.15 -11.62
N VAL A 345 -5.79 5.17 -10.31
CA VAL A 345 -4.94 4.17 -9.65
C VAL A 345 -5.68 2.84 -9.63
N THR A 346 -5.04 1.79 -10.15
CA THR A 346 -5.59 0.44 -10.19
C THR A 346 -4.49 -0.59 -9.96
N THR A 347 -4.91 -1.83 -9.68
CA THR A 347 -4.00 -2.96 -9.58
C THR A 347 -4.40 -4.06 -10.56
N ALA A 348 -3.41 -4.78 -11.09
CA ALA A 348 -3.62 -5.89 -12.01
C ALA A 348 -2.84 -7.12 -11.54
N LYS A 349 -3.49 -8.30 -11.54
CA LYS A 349 -2.81 -9.55 -11.20
C LYS A 349 -1.91 -9.96 -12.36
N VAL A 350 -0.66 -10.29 -12.05
CA VAL A 350 0.28 -10.88 -13.00
C VAL A 350 0.54 -12.33 -12.57
N PRO A 351 0.18 -13.33 -13.39
CA PRO A 351 0.47 -14.73 -13.08
C PRO A 351 1.96 -14.94 -12.81
N GLY A 352 2.28 -15.82 -11.85
CA GLY A 352 3.68 -16.13 -11.49
C GLY A 352 4.31 -15.19 -10.45
N SER A 353 3.82 -13.95 -10.30
CA SER A 353 4.24 -13.03 -9.23
C SER A 353 3.40 -13.18 -7.96
N ASP A 354 4.01 -12.99 -6.79
CA ASP A 354 3.31 -12.78 -5.52
C ASP A 354 2.92 -11.32 -5.26
N HIS A 355 3.24 -10.42 -6.19
CA HIS A 355 2.75 -9.05 -6.24
C HIS A 355 1.74 -8.87 -7.39
N ALA A 356 0.83 -7.92 -7.19
CA ALA A 356 0.04 -7.37 -8.27
C ALA A 356 0.71 -6.10 -8.79
N ALA A 357 0.66 -5.88 -10.10
CA ALA A 357 1.11 -4.63 -10.70
C ALA A 357 0.26 -3.46 -10.17
N LEU A 358 0.90 -2.31 -9.94
CA LEU A 358 0.27 -1.05 -9.58
C LEU A 358 0.39 -0.08 -10.76
N ILE A 359 -0.72 0.53 -11.17
CA ILE A 359 -0.81 1.36 -12.36
C ILE A 359 -1.47 2.69 -12.01
N ALA A 360 -0.90 3.81 -12.43
CA ALA A 360 -1.45 5.15 -12.21
C ALA A 360 -1.30 6.04 -13.44
N THR A 361 -2.14 7.06 -13.54
CA THR A 361 -2.02 8.13 -14.53
C THR A 361 -1.48 9.34 -13.80
N ILE A 362 -0.39 9.90 -14.30
CA ILE A 362 0.21 11.12 -13.77
C ILE A 362 0.03 12.28 -14.75
N ALA A 363 -0.03 13.49 -14.22
CA ALA A 363 -0.04 14.73 -14.99
C ALA A 363 0.97 15.72 -14.40
N VAL A 364 1.83 16.26 -15.25
CA VAL A 364 2.97 17.10 -14.87
C VAL A 364 2.76 18.54 -15.33
N GLU A 365 2.70 19.47 -14.37
CA GLU A 365 2.61 20.92 -14.62
C GLU A 365 3.99 21.58 -14.69
#